data_AF-A0A0F9IZ78-F1
#
_entry.id   AF-A0A0F9IZ78-F1
#
_cell.length_a   1.000
_cell.length_b   1.000
_cell.length_c   1.000
_cell.angle_alpha   90.00
_cell.angle_beta   90.00
_cell.angle_gamma   90.00
#
_symmetry.space_group_name_H-M   'P 1'
#
loop_
_entity.id
_entity.type
_entity.pdbx_description
1 polymer ?
#
loop_
_entity_poly.entity_id
_entity_poly.type
_entity_poly.pdbx_seq_one_letter_code
_entity_poly.pdbx_strand_id
1 'polypeptide(L)' 'MIIQDLVISVGSVGFSLALLPTVFSQNKPSWYTSLITSIILAAYIWSFATLGLTYSATTTTITCALWVILLYQKLRR' A
#
# COMPACT_ATOMS: atom_id res chain seq x y z
N MET A 1 20.87 -3.17 -6.49
CA MET A 1 19.54 -2.51 -6.62
C MET A 1 18.49 -3.44 -7.25
N ILE A 2 18.76 -4.12 -8.38
CA ILE A 2 17.74 -4.92 -9.12
C ILE A 2 17.08 -6.02 -8.27
N ILE A 3 17.87 -6.85 -7.56
CA ILE A 3 17.31 -7.93 -6.73
C ILE A 3 16.46 -7.37 -5.58
N GLN A 4 16.90 -6.28 -4.95
CA GLN A 4 16.15 -5.61 -3.90
C GLN A 4 14.81 -5.07 -4.43
N ASP A 5 14.83 -4.44 -5.60
CA ASP A 5 13.61 -3.93 -6.24
C ASP A 5 12.64 -5.05 -6.59
N LEU A 6 13.14 -6.17 -7.09
CA LEU A 6 12.33 -7.34 -7.42
C LEU A 6 11.69 -7.96 -6.17
N VAL A 7 12.46 -8.18 -5.10
CA VAL A 7 11.95 -8.80 -3.87
C VAL A 7 10.89 -7.92 -3.20
N ILE A 8 11.16 -6.62 -3.10
CA ILE A 8 10.21 -5.67 -2.49
C ILE A 8 8.95 -5.53 -3.35
N SER A 9 9.09 -5.42 -4.67
CA SER A 9 7.93 -5.28 -5.57
C SER A 9 7.05 -6.53 -5.58
N VAL A 10 7.62 -7.74 -5.60
CA VAL A 10 6.84 -8.99 -5.51
C VAL A 10 6.08 -9.07 -4.18
N GLY A 11 6.73 -8.73 -3.06
CA GLY A 11 6.06 -8.67 -1.76
C GLY A 11 4.93 -7.64 -1.74
N SER A 12 5.16 -6.46 -2.31
CA SER A 12 4.19 -5.36 -2.39
C SER A 12 2.97 -5.74 -3.25
N VAL A 13 3.18 -6.44 -4.36
CA VAL A 13 2.09 -7.01 -5.17
C VAL A 13 1.29 -8.04 -4.37
N GLY A 14 1.97 -8.94 -3.65
CA GLY A 14 1.30 -9.91 -2.77
C GLY A 14 0.43 -9.23 -1.71
N PHE A 15 0.93 -8.17 -1.06
CA PHE A 15 0.16 -7.38 -0.10
C PHE A 15 -1.03 -6.67 -0.74
N SER A 16 -0.87 -6.09 -1.92
CA SER A 16 -1.97 -5.48 -2.68
C SER A 16 -3.08 -6.48 -2.94
N LEU A 17 -2.73 -7.68 -3.44
CA LEU A 17 -3.72 -8.74 -3.72
C LEU A 17 -4.39 -9.25 -2.45
N ALA A 18 -3.64 -9.42 -1.36
CA ALA A 18 -4.18 -9.82 -0.07
C ALA A 18 -5.14 -8.79 0.53
N LEU A 19 -5.01 -7.50 0.16
CA LEU A 19 -5.90 -6.44 0.60
C LEU A 19 -7.25 -6.43 -0.13
N LEU A 20 -7.32 -6.96 -1.36
CA LEU A 20 -8.52 -6.89 -2.20
C LEU A 20 -9.77 -7.47 -1.51
N PRO A 21 -9.75 -8.66 -0.88
CA PRO A 21 -10.90 -9.17 -0.15
C PRO A 21 -11.37 -8.22 0.96
N THR A 22 -10.45 -7.55 1.66
CA THR A 22 -10.78 -6.57 2.69
C THR A 22 -11.46 -5.33 2.12
N VAL A 23 -11.03 -4.86 0.94
CA VAL A 23 -11.66 -3.74 0.22
C VAL A 23 -13.12 -4.04 -0.12
N PHE A 24 -13.42 -5.29 -0.50
CA PHE A 24 -14.77 -5.73 -0.84
C PHE A 24 -15.59 -6.23 0.36
N SER A 25 -14.96 -6.45 1.52
CA SER A 25 -15.63 -6.92 2.75
C SER A 25 -16.43 -5.81 3.44
N GLN A 26 -17.42 -6.22 4.25
CA GLN A 26 -18.11 -5.32 5.18
C GLN A 26 -17.25 -5.00 6.41
N ASN A 27 -16.42 -5.96 6.85
CA ASN A 27 -15.53 -5.83 7.99
C ASN A 27 -14.22 -5.18 7.55
N LYS A 28 -14.12 -3.88 7.77
CA LYS A 28 -12.96 -3.05 7.39
C LYS A 28 -12.14 -2.68 8.62
N PRO A 29 -10.81 -2.51 8.46
CA PRO A 29 -9.95 -2.01 9.52
C PRO A 29 -10.43 -0.68 10.08
N SER A 30 -9.92 -0.32 11.26
CA SER A 30 -10.19 1.00 11.83
C SER A 30 -9.68 2.12 10.91
N TRP A 31 -10.31 3.29 10.98
CA TRP A 31 -9.88 4.45 10.20
C TRP A 31 -8.49 4.93 10.63
N TYR A 32 -8.18 4.87 11.93
CA TYR A 32 -6.85 5.19 12.46
C TYR A 32 -5.77 4.28 11.87
N THR A 33 -6.02 2.96 11.85
CA THR A 33 -5.09 1.99 11.25
C THR A 33 -4.88 2.32 9.77
N SER A 34 -5.97 2.55 9.02
CA SER A 34 -5.90 2.81 7.59
C SER A 34 -5.16 4.12 7.26
N LEU A 35 -5.34 5.15 8.08
CA LEU A 35 -4.64 6.42 7.95
C LEU A 35 -3.14 6.28 8.22
N ILE A 36 -2.76 5.65 9.34
CA ILE A 36 -1.36 5.45 9.71
C ILE A 36 -0.65 4.62 8.66
N THR A 37 -1.25 3.51 8.20
CA THR A 37 -0.66 2.67 7.16
C THR A 37 -0.48 3.42 5.84
N SER A 38 -1.46 4.25 5.44
CA SER A 38 -1.34 5.07 4.22
C SER A 38 -0.19 6.08 4.31
N ILE A 39 -0.01 6.74 5.45
CA ILE A 39 1.09 7.70 5.68
C ILE A 39 2.45 6.99 5.62
N ILE A 40 2.58 5.83 6.26
CA ILE A 40 3.82 5.05 6.24
C ILE A 40 4.15 4.60 4.81
N LEU A 41 3.16 4.10 4.06
CA LEU A 41 3.37 3.69 2.68
C LEU A 41 3.75 4.88 1.77
N ALA A 42 3.20 6.07 2.01
CA ALA A 42 3.62 7.30 1.32
C ALA A 42 5.10 7.62 1.58
N ALA A 43 5.58 7.48 2.82
CA ALA A 43 6.99 7.65 3.16
C ALA A 43 7.89 6.59 2.48
N TYR A 44 7.40 5.34 2.36
CA TYR A 44 8.11 4.28 1.63
C TYR A 44 8.19 4.55 0.13
N ILE A 45 7.11 5.03 -0.50
CA ILE A 45 7.11 5.43 -1.91
C ILE A 45 8.17 6.52 -2.14
N TRP A 46 8.20 7.55 -1.29
CA TRP A 46 9.21 8.61 -1.38
C TRP A 46 10.63 8.05 -1.26
N SER A 47 10.86 7.16 -0.29
CA SER A 47 12.17 6.53 -0.06
C SER A 47 12.60 5.64 -1.23
N PHE A 48 11.68 4.86 -1.81
CA PHE A 48 11.96 4.02 -2.97
C PHE A 48 12.22 4.84 -4.23
N ALA A 49 11.51 5.95 -4.40
CA ALA A 49 11.76 6.88 -5.50
C ALA A 49 13.16 7.52 -5.41
N THR A 50 13.59 7.97 -4.22
CA THR A 50 14.93 8.57 -4.03
C THR A 50 16.06 7.55 -4.17
N LEU A 51 15.80 6.27 -3.88
CA LEU A 51 16.74 5.16 -4.07
C LEU A 51 16.76 4.59 -5.50
N GLY A 52 15.89 5.07 -6.40
CA GLY A 52 15.79 4.57 -7.77
C GLY A 52 15.14 3.18 -7.91
N LEU A 53 14.39 2.73 -6.91
CA LEU A 53 13.67 1.46 -6.88
C LEU A 53 12.28 1.65 -7.52
N THR A 54 12.26 1.79 -8.85
CA THR A 54 11.06 2.22 -9.59
C THR A 54 9.93 1.20 -9.51
N TYR A 55 10.22 -0.10 -9.56
CA TYR A 55 9.17 -1.13 -9.47
C TYR A 55 8.53 -1.13 -8.09
N SER A 56 9.35 -1.10 -7.04
CA SER A 56 8.91 -1.04 -5.64
C SER A 56 8.11 0.22 -5.35
N ALA A 57 8.53 1.38 -5.85
CA ALA A 57 7.77 2.63 -5.71
C ALA A 57 6.39 2.52 -6.36
N THR A 58 6.31 1.92 -7.56
CA THR A 58 5.07 1.78 -8.32
C THR A 58 4.10 0.80 -7.64
N THR A 59 4.57 -0.39 -7.26
CA THR A 59 3.72 -1.39 -6.60
C THR A 59 3.27 -0.93 -5.22
N THR A 60 4.15 -0.23 -4.48
CA THR A 60 3.80 0.33 -3.16
C THR A 60 2.79 1.48 -3.29
N THR A 61 2.81 2.23 -4.40
CA THR A 61 1.77 3.22 -4.71
C THR A 61 0.40 2.57 -4.87
N ILE A 62 0.31 1.42 -5.54
CA ILE A 62 -0.94 0.65 -5.64
C ILE A 62 -1.41 0.21 -4.25
N THR A 63 -0.52 -0.37 -3.44
CA THR A 63 -0.85 -0.80 -2.07
C THR A 63 -1.31 0.39 -1.21
N CYS A 64 -0.65 1.54 -1.32
CA CYS A 64 -1.04 2.77 -0.63
C CYS A 64 -2.43 3.25 -1.06
N ALA A 65 -2.71 3.25 -2.37
CA ALA A 65 -4.02 3.63 -2.89
C ALA A 65 -5.14 2.74 -2.34
N LEU A 66 -4.91 1.42 -2.22
CA LEU A 66 -5.89 0.50 -1.60
C LEU A 66 -6.16 0.84 -0.14
N TRP A 67 -5.14 1.20 0.64
CA TRP A 67 -5.30 1.64 2.03
C TRP A 67 -6.02 2.98 2.15
N VAL A 68 -5.76 3.92 1.25
CA VAL A 68 -6.50 5.20 1.17
C VAL A 68 -7.97 4.95 0.80
N ILE A 69 -8.24 4.00 -0.10
CA ILE A 69 -9.61 3.59 -0.43
C ILE A 69 -10.30 2.99 0.80
N LEU A 70 -9.63 2.12 1.57
CA LEU A 70 -10.18 1.57 2.82
C LEU A 70 -10.49 2.66 3.84
N LEU A 71 -9.56 3.61 4.02
CA LEU A 71 -9.75 4.77 4.89
C LEU A 71 -11.00 5.56 4.49
N TYR A 72 -11.11 5.90 3.20
CA TYR A 72 -12.25 6.64 2.67
C TYR A 72 -13.57 5.86 2.85
N GLN A 73 -13.56 4.56 2.57
CA GLN A 73 -14.73 3.69 2.73
C GLN A 73 -15.17 3.58 4.19
N LYS A 74 -14.25 3.60 5.16
CA LYS A 74 -14.56 3.56 6.59
C LYS A 74 -14.99 4.92 7.14
N LEU A 75 -14.56 6.02 6.54
CA LEU A 75 -14.99 7.36 6.93
C LEU A 75 -16.41 7.69 6.41
N ARG A 76 -16.79 7.12 5.25
CA ARG A 76 -18.10 7.31 4.63
C ARG A 76 -19.23 6.44 5.23
N ARG A 77 -18.90 5.30 5.85
CA ARG A 77 -19.86 4.37 6.46
C ARG A 77 -19.74 4.38 7.97
#